data_AF-A0A9P7Z134-F1
#
_entry.id   AF-A0A9P7Z134-F1
#
_cell.length_a   1.000
_cell.length_b   1.000
_cell.length_c   1.000
_cell.angle_alpha   90.00
_cell.angle_beta   90.00
_cell.angle_gamma   90.00
#
_symmetry.space_group_name_H-M   'P 1'
#
loop_
_entity.id
_entity.type
_entity.pdbx_description
1 polymer ?
#
loop_
_entity_poly.entity_id
_entity_poly.type
_entity_poly.pdbx_seq_one_letter_code
_entity_poly.pdbx_strand_id
1 'polypeptide(L)'
;MAVISLKTICNTLCTHHVVFLKPQSGLSPKAQYELTKRFDPASSNYGRGKTLDSKRSVLHRDLKTIPHQPQLQVIGNGHYDEYEIFVPEEDDLVANRFFRWRIDAALYALNPPKVTLLMAGKVPAGRRQTVRYDAGSGHELDVLLGTTAFVSDKGFARTTKMEFVPHPYIWMSPVRSRSDGLGMVSDGLELPLSDLSPVDEQDIKLALIIHPSAIKAIHFPNGEVMSDLEEVREKNCLFRQCNMASSEGVMGPE
;
A
#
# COMPACT_ATOMS: atom_id res chain seq x y z
N MET A 1 -20.62 24.15 -13.54
CA MET A 1 -19.57 23.37 -12.85
C MET A 1 -18.44 23.14 -13.84
N ALA A 2 -17.18 23.40 -13.45
CA ALA A 2 -16.04 23.11 -14.30
C ALA A 2 -15.83 21.58 -14.37
N VAL A 3 -15.78 21.02 -15.59
CA VAL A 3 -15.44 19.61 -15.79
C VAL A 3 -13.92 19.50 -15.79
N ILE A 4 -13.35 18.85 -14.78
CA ILE A 4 -11.90 18.59 -14.73
C ILE A 4 -11.59 17.45 -15.71
N SER A 5 -10.65 17.68 -16.63
CA SER A 5 -10.26 16.67 -17.61
C SER A 5 -9.43 15.55 -16.97
N LEU A 6 -9.51 14.33 -17.50
CA LEU A 6 -8.65 13.22 -17.07
C LEU A 6 -7.16 13.57 -17.21
N LYS A 7 -6.79 14.27 -18.29
CA LYS A 7 -5.41 14.72 -18.52
C LYS A 7 -4.92 15.62 -17.39
N THR A 8 -5.77 16.53 -16.90
CA THR A 8 -5.45 17.37 -15.75
C THR A 8 -5.20 16.51 -14.51
N ILE A 9 -6.05 15.54 -14.23
CA ILE A 9 -5.89 14.64 -13.07
C ILE A 9 -4.60 13.83 -13.18
N CYS A 10 -4.31 13.24 -14.35
CA CYS A 10 -3.08 12.49 -14.59
C CYS A 10 -1.83 13.34 -14.38
N ASN A 11 -1.81 14.56 -14.95
CA ASN A 11 -0.67 15.47 -14.78
C ASN A 11 -0.47 15.85 -13.30
N THR A 12 -1.56 16.15 -12.58
CA THR A 12 -1.49 16.47 -11.16
C THR A 12 -0.98 15.28 -10.35
N LEU A 13 -1.45 14.06 -10.63
CA LEU A 13 -0.97 12.83 -10.00
C LEU A 13 0.52 12.59 -10.25
N CYS A 14 1.02 12.79 -11.46
CA CYS A 14 2.45 12.63 -11.76
C CYS A 14 3.35 13.60 -10.97
N THR A 15 2.86 14.83 -10.74
CA THR A 15 3.63 15.86 -10.04
C THR A 15 3.53 15.76 -8.52
N HIS A 16 2.32 15.51 -8.00
CA HIS A 16 1.97 15.59 -6.58
C HIS A 16 1.73 14.23 -5.91
N HIS A 17 1.74 13.13 -6.68
CA HIS A 17 1.54 11.73 -6.24
C HIS A 17 0.16 11.38 -5.68
N VAL A 18 -0.48 12.29 -4.96
CA VAL A 18 -1.81 12.13 -4.36
C VAL A 18 -2.70 13.29 -4.79
N VAL A 19 -3.92 12.99 -5.23
CA VAL A 19 -4.91 13.99 -5.63
C VAL A 19 -6.22 13.74 -4.88
N PHE A 20 -6.69 14.78 -4.18
CA PHE A 20 -8.00 14.77 -3.52
C PHE A 20 -9.06 15.36 -4.44
N LEU A 21 -10.04 14.55 -4.82
CA LEU A 21 -11.22 14.99 -5.58
C LEU A 21 -12.36 15.26 -4.58
N LYS A 22 -12.68 16.53 -4.32
CA LYS A 22 -13.78 16.94 -3.42
C LYS A 22 -14.82 17.79 -4.18
N PRO A 23 -16.12 17.70 -3.83
CA PRO A 23 -16.81 16.65 -3.09
C PRO A 23 -17.26 15.52 -4.03
N GLN A 24 -17.20 14.26 -3.58
CA GLN A 24 -17.63 13.07 -4.36
C GLN A 24 -18.60 12.17 -3.55
N SER A 25 -19.37 12.78 -2.64
CA SER A 25 -20.33 12.07 -1.80
C SER A 25 -21.44 11.42 -2.62
N GLY A 26 -21.81 10.18 -2.29
CA GLY A 26 -22.92 9.47 -2.94
C GLY A 26 -22.57 8.80 -4.28
N LEU A 27 -21.30 8.74 -4.65
CA LEU A 27 -20.88 7.94 -5.81
C LEU A 27 -21.03 6.44 -5.53
N SER A 28 -21.48 5.71 -6.54
CA SER A 28 -21.59 4.26 -6.48
C SER A 28 -20.25 3.57 -6.73
N PRO A 29 -20.09 2.31 -6.29
CA PRO A 29 -18.95 1.47 -6.68
C PRO A 29 -18.75 1.43 -8.21
N LYS A 30 -19.85 1.39 -8.98
CA LYS A 30 -19.79 1.45 -10.44
C LYS A 30 -19.14 2.74 -10.94
N ALA A 31 -19.47 3.90 -10.37
CA ALA A 31 -18.86 5.17 -10.77
C ALA A 31 -17.34 5.20 -10.49
N GLN A 32 -16.90 4.65 -9.36
CA GLN A 32 -15.47 4.49 -9.08
C GLN A 32 -14.79 3.59 -10.11
N TYR A 33 -15.42 2.46 -10.48
CA TYR A 33 -14.89 1.57 -11.51
C TYR A 33 -14.80 2.22 -12.90
N GLU A 34 -15.82 2.99 -13.30
CA GLU A 34 -15.79 3.75 -14.56
C GLU A 34 -14.64 4.76 -14.59
N LEU A 35 -14.32 5.39 -13.45
CA LEU A 35 -13.14 6.25 -13.34
C LEU A 35 -11.84 5.43 -13.47
N THR A 36 -11.75 4.26 -12.84
CA THR A 36 -10.61 3.34 -13.01
C THR A 36 -10.40 3.00 -14.49
N LYS A 37 -11.47 2.69 -15.23
CA LYS A 37 -11.39 2.37 -16.66
C LYS A 37 -10.88 3.52 -17.52
N ARG A 38 -11.08 4.76 -17.09
CA ARG A 38 -10.52 5.93 -17.78
C ARG A 38 -8.99 6.02 -17.61
N PHE A 39 -8.45 5.63 -16.46
CA PHE A 39 -7.00 5.54 -16.25
C PHE A 39 -6.39 4.31 -16.94
N ASP A 40 -7.09 3.19 -16.90
CA ASP A 40 -6.64 1.94 -17.50
C ASP A 40 -7.79 1.14 -18.11
N PRO A 41 -8.02 1.25 -19.43
CA PRO A 41 -9.07 0.50 -20.11
C PRO A 41 -8.88 -1.02 -20.06
N ALA A 42 -7.68 -1.52 -19.74
CA ALA A 42 -7.41 -2.95 -19.57
C ALA A 42 -7.78 -3.47 -18.17
N SER A 43 -8.01 -2.58 -17.19
CA SER A 43 -8.39 -2.98 -15.84
C SER A 43 -9.72 -3.73 -15.86
N SER A 44 -9.71 -4.95 -15.30
CA SER A 44 -10.84 -5.88 -15.29
C SER A 44 -10.97 -6.67 -13.99
N ASN A 45 -9.97 -6.60 -13.12
CA ASN A 45 -9.91 -7.27 -11.83
C ASN A 45 -9.21 -6.37 -10.80
N TYR A 46 -9.29 -6.76 -9.54
CA TYR A 46 -8.47 -6.16 -8.50
C TYR A 46 -6.99 -6.48 -8.75
N GLY A 47 -6.12 -5.47 -8.65
CA GLY A 47 -4.74 -5.43 -9.17
C GLY A 47 -3.72 -6.42 -8.58
N ARG A 48 -4.17 -7.44 -7.86
CA ARG A 48 -3.33 -8.53 -7.30
C ARG A 48 -3.58 -9.89 -7.95
N GLY A 49 -4.49 -9.98 -8.93
CA GLY A 49 -4.82 -11.25 -9.59
C GLY A 49 -5.39 -12.29 -8.63
N LYS A 50 -5.32 -13.58 -8.99
CA LYS A 50 -5.61 -14.68 -8.05
C LYS A 50 -4.37 -14.90 -7.19
N THR A 51 -4.47 -14.66 -5.88
CA THR A 51 -3.41 -15.05 -4.94
C THR A 51 -3.33 -16.58 -4.91
N LEU A 52 -2.23 -17.13 -5.43
CA LEU A 52 -1.88 -18.53 -5.18
C LEU A 52 -1.72 -18.68 -3.65
N ASP A 53 -2.47 -19.61 -3.05
CA ASP A 53 -2.46 -19.85 -1.61
C ASP A 53 -2.74 -18.61 -0.73
N SER A 54 -3.97 -18.09 -0.87
CA SER A 54 -4.43 -16.92 -0.13
C SER A 54 -4.28 -17.09 1.39
N LYS A 55 -4.37 -18.30 1.95
CA LYS A 55 -4.30 -18.56 3.40
C LYS A 55 -2.93 -18.28 4.01
N ARG A 56 -1.86 -18.47 3.24
CA ARG A 56 -0.47 -18.19 3.67
C ARG A 56 -0.06 -16.74 3.41
N SER A 57 -0.88 -15.97 2.70
CA SER A 57 -0.58 -14.58 2.36
C SER A 57 -0.94 -13.64 3.52
N VAL A 58 -0.03 -12.71 3.82
CA VAL A 58 -0.24 -11.57 4.73
C VAL A 58 -1.31 -10.57 4.28
N LEU A 59 -1.98 -10.81 3.15
CA LEU A 59 -3.04 -9.96 2.62
C LEU A 59 -4.43 -10.56 2.81
N HIS A 60 -4.53 -11.80 3.29
CA HIS A 60 -5.77 -12.57 3.33
C HIS A 60 -6.87 -11.94 4.18
N ARG A 61 -6.50 -11.14 5.18
CA ARG A 61 -7.36 -10.89 6.34
C ARG A 61 -8.28 -9.68 6.20
N ASP A 62 -7.97 -8.71 5.33
CA ASP A 62 -8.52 -7.35 5.51
C ASP A 62 -9.42 -6.82 4.38
N LEU A 63 -9.55 -7.54 3.26
CA LEU A 63 -10.27 -7.06 2.08
C LEU A 63 -11.49 -7.93 1.76
N LYS A 64 -12.63 -7.27 1.49
CA LYS A 64 -13.86 -7.91 1.03
C LYS A 64 -14.23 -7.43 -0.37
N THR A 65 -14.46 -8.38 -1.28
CA THR A 65 -14.93 -8.08 -2.64
C THR A 65 -16.38 -7.63 -2.63
N ILE A 66 -16.70 -6.55 -3.35
CA ILE A 66 -18.09 -6.11 -3.52
C ILE A 66 -18.82 -7.08 -4.47
N PRO A 67 -19.90 -7.76 -4.05
CA PRO A 67 -20.55 -8.79 -4.86
C PRO A 67 -21.03 -8.30 -6.23
N HIS A 68 -21.62 -7.10 -6.28
CA HIS A 68 -22.16 -6.51 -7.51
C HIS A 68 -21.11 -5.69 -8.32
N GLN A 69 -19.89 -5.53 -7.81
CA GLN A 69 -18.78 -4.84 -8.49
C GLN A 69 -17.43 -5.45 -8.08
N PRO A 70 -17.11 -6.69 -8.52
CA PRO A 70 -15.99 -7.49 -7.98
C PRO A 70 -14.58 -6.94 -8.27
N GLN A 71 -14.46 -5.91 -9.09
CA GLN A 71 -13.22 -5.19 -9.36
C GLN A 71 -12.80 -4.29 -8.19
N LEU A 72 -13.70 -4.06 -7.23
CA LEU A 72 -13.48 -3.22 -6.06
C LEU A 72 -13.42 -4.07 -4.78
N GLN A 73 -12.61 -3.59 -3.85
CA GLN A 73 -12.43 -4.15 -2.51
C GLN A 73 -12.86 -3.12 -1.48
N VAL A 74 -13.42 -3.61 -0.38
CA VAL A 74 -13.79 -2.79 0.77
C VAL A 74 -12.89 -3.16 1.94
N ILE A 75 -12.47 -2.10 2.63
CA ILE A 75 -11.61 -2.15 3.81
C ILE A 75 -12.22 -1.26 4.89
N GLY A 76 -12.23 -1.74 6.12
CA GLY A 76 -12.75 -1.01 7.28
C GLY A 76 -13.54 -1.93 8.22
N ASN A 77 -13.94 -1.39 9.37
CA ASN A 77 -14.66 -2.14 10.39
C ASN A 77 -16.08 -1.59 10.50
N GLY A 78 -17.05 -2.48 10.66
CA GLY A 78 -18.43 -2.12 10.96
C GLY A 78 -19.47 -2.82 10.07
N HIS A 79 -20.72 -2.53 10.40
CA HIS A 79 -21.86 -2.99 9.62
C HIS A 79 -22.13 -2.02 8.46
N TYR A 80 -22.22 -2.58 7.26
CA TYR A 80 -22.71 -1.90 6.07
C TYR A 80 -23.88 -2.74 5.55
N ASP A 81 -25.02 -2.13 5.24
CA ASP A 81 -26.28 -2.86 4.97
C ASP A 81 -26.16 -3.92 3.86
N GLU A 82 -25.14 -3.81 2.99
CA GLU A 82 -24.86 -4.74 1.90
C GLU A 82 -23.85 -5.85 2.24
N TYR A 83 -23.05 -5.73 3.30
CA TYR A 83 -22.06 -6.73 3.77
C TYR A 83 -21.45 -6.36 5.14
N GLU A 84 -21.18 -7.35 5.99
CA GLU A 84 -20.50 -7.14 7.29
C GLU A 84 -18.98 -7.23 7.17
N ILE A 85 -18.27 -6.27 7.81
CA ILE A 85 -16.83 -6.37 8.02
C ILE A 85 -16.55 -6.35 9.53
N PHE A 86 -16.22 -7.53 10.07
CA PHE A 86 -15.90 -7.72 11.48
C PHE A 86 -14.40 -7.67 11.72
N VAL A 87 -13.98 -6.77 12.63
CA VAL A 87 -12.64 -6.76 13.23
C VAL A 87 -12.84 -6.59 14.75
N PRO A 88 -12.15 -7.37 15.59
CA PRO A 88 -12.38 -7.38 17.04
C PRO A 88 -12.19 -6.02 17.72
N GLU A 89 -13.04 -5.72 18.70
CA GLU A 89 -13.06 -4.46 19.46
C GLU A 89 -11.83 -4.32 20.39
N GLU A 90 -11.21 -5.43 20.79
CA GLU A 90 -10.01 -5.48 21.63
C GLU A 90 -8.74 -4.91 20.96
N ASP A 91 -8.76 -4.78 19.63
CA ASP A 91 -7.68 -4.18 18.85
C ASP A 91 -7.80 -2.63 18.75
N ASP A 92 -8.85 -2.03 19.33
CA ASP A 92 -9.14 -0.60 19.22
C ASP A 92 -8.51 0.26 20.34
N LEU A 93 -7.18 0.37 20.31
CA LEU A 93 -6.43 1.13 21.31
C LEU A 93 -6.38 2.64 21.01
N VAL A 94 -6.24 3.45 22.08
CA VAL A 94 -6.13 4.93 22.04
C VAL A 94 -4.84 5.40 21.34
N ALA A 95 -3.80 4.57 21.36
CA ALA A 95 -2.56 4.75 20.61
C ALA A 95 -2.43 3.65 19.56
N ASN A 96 -2.13 4.04 18.33
CA ASN A 96 -1.97 3.12 17.21
C ASN A 96 -0.59 3.30 16.56
N ARG A 97 -0.08 2.25 15.94
CA ARG A 97 1.18 2.29 15.16
C ARG A 97 0.86 2.09 13.69
N PHE A 98 1.81 2.43 12.82
CA PHE A 98 1.65 2.10 11.39
C PHE A 98 1.51 0.58 11.24
N PHE A 99 0.41 0.13 10.63
CA PHE A 99 0.14 -1.30 10.44
C PHE A 99 1.24 -1.94 9.58
N ARG A 100 1.40 -1.42 8.35
CA ARG A 100 2.50 -1.75 7.45
C ARG A 100 2.52 -0.78 6.27
N TRP A 101 3.69 -0.28 5.92
CA TRP A 101 3.86 0.48 4.69
C TRP A 101 3.85 -0.44 3.47
N ARG A 102 3.15 -0.08 2.40
CA ARG A 102 3.11 -0.88 1.17
C ARG A 102 2.73 -0.04 -0.04
N ILE A 103 2.99 -0.60 -1.21
CA ILE A 103 2.34 -0.20 -2.46
C ILE A 103 1.35 -1.31 -2.84
N ASP A 104 0.20 -0.93 -3.39
CA ASP A 104 -0.76 -1.89 -3.91
C ASP A 104 -0.27 -2.48 -5.23
N ALA A 105 0.46 -3.59 -5.18
CA ALA A 105 0.94 -4.29 -6.37
C ALA A 105 1.10 -5.79 -6.08
N ALA A 106 1.08 -6.64 -7.11
CA ALA A 106 1.43 -8.06 -6.94
C ALA A 106 2.95 -8.25 -6.76
N LEU A 107 3.75 -7.43 -7.48
CA LEU A 107 5.21 -7.45 -7.53
C LEU A 107 5.83 -8.75 -8.06
N TYR A 108 4.98 -9.68 -8.52
CA TYR A 108 5.34 -10.91 -9.21
C TYR A 108 4.27 -11.19 -10.28
N ALA A 109 4.70 -11.56 -11.49
CA ALA A 109 3.90 -11.77 -12.71
C ALA A 109 3.16 -10.52 -13.25
N LEU A 110 2.45 -9.80 -12.39
CA LEU A 110 1.73 -8.56 -12.73
C LEU A 110 2.58 -7.32 -12.46
N ASN A 111 2.51 -6.37 -13.38
CA ASN A 111 3.08 -5.05 -13.17
C ASN A 111 2.28 -4.28 -12.11
N PRO A 112 2.92 -3.37 -11.36
CA PRO A 112 2.20 -2.46 -10.46
C PRO A 112 1.11 -1.67 -11.21
N PRO A 113 -0.02 -1.37 -10.55
CA PRO A 113 -1.09 -0.59 -11.16
C PRO A 113 -0.62 0.85 -11.42
N LYS A 114 -1.19 1.46 -12.46
CA LYS A 114 -0.91 2.86 -12.83
C LYS A 114 -1.38 3.86 -11.76
N VAL A 115 -2.50 3.54 -11.11
CA VAL A 115 -3.14 4.38 -10.08
C VAL A 115 -3.90 3.50 -9.09
N THR A 116 -3.97 3.96 -7.84
CA THR A 116 -4.88 3.42 -6.83
C THR A 116 -5.95 4.46 -6.53
N LEU A 117 -7.22 4.05 -6.57
CA LEU A 117 -8.35 4.92 -6.23
C LEU A 117 -8.94 4.47 -4.90
N LEU A 118 -8.95 5.36 -3.92
CA LEU A 118 -9.61 5.18 -2.64
C LEU A 118 -10.87 6.06 -2.60
N MET A 119 -12.01 5.47 -2.26
CA MET A 119 -13.26 6.18 -2.07
C MET A 119 -13.72 5.99 -0.62
N ALA A 120 -13.92 7.10 0.09
CA ALA A 120 -14.45 7.07 1.45
C ALA A 120 -15.96 6.82 1.42
N GLY A 121 -16.39 5.60 1.74
CA GLY A 121 -17.81 5.25 1.86
C GLY A 121 -18.43 5.77 3.16
N LYS A 122 -17.83 5.41 4.30
CA LYS A 122 -18.21 5.90 5.63
C LYS A 122 -16.94 6.20 6.42
N VAL A 123 -16.78 7.45 6.85
CA VAL A 123 -15.67 7.87 7.72
C VAL A 123 -16.22 7.89 9.15
N PRO A 124 -15.62 7.14 10.09
CA PRO A 124 -16.02 7.21 11.49
C PRO A 124 -15.90 8.65 12.02
N ALA A 125 -16.94 9.12 12.70
CA ALA A 125 -16.95 10.42 13.37
C ALA A 125 -16.65 10.24 14.86
N GLY A 126 -16.16 11.31 15.50
CA GLY A 126 -15.94 11.34 16.95
C GLY A 126 -14.47 11.36 17.31
N ARG A 127 -13.99 10.28 17.95
CA ARG A 127 -12.66 10.26 18.57
C ARG A 127 -11.53 10.38 17.55
N ARG A 128 -10.43 10.97 18.01
CA ARG A 128 -9.14 11.01 17.32
C ARG A 128 -8.22 9.93 17.91
N GLN A 129 -7.16 9.58 17.19
CA GLN A 129 -6.15 8.61 17.63
C GLN A 129 -4.76 9.25 17.57
N THR A 130 -3.90 8.87 18.51
CA THR A 130 -2.49 9.26 18.47
C THR A 130 -1.69 8.17 17.75
N VAL A 131 -1.06 8.55 16.64
CA VAL A 131 -0.07 7.72 15.94
C VAL A 131 1.32 8.06 16.46
N ARG A 132 2.07 7.03 16.86
CA ARG A 132 3.45 7.18 17.36
C ARG A 132 4.45 6.69 16.33
N TYR A 133 5.52 7.48 16.12
CA TYR A 133 6.70 7.00 15.43
C TYR A 133 7.55 6.21 16.43
N ASP A 134 7.31 4.90 16.51
CA ASP A 134 7.96 4.00 17.48
C ASP A 134 9.44 3.68 17.16
N ALA A 135 10.15 4.62 16.53
CA ALA A 135 11.58 4.56 16.24
C ALA A 135 12.45 5.25 17.32
N GLY A 136 11.88 5.52 18.50
CA GLY A 136 12.57 6.20 19.61
C GLY A 136 12.68 7.72 19.46
N SER A 137 12.04 8.32 18.46
CA SER A 137 12.06 9.77 18.22
C SER A 137 11.14 10.55 19.16
N GLY A 138 10.15 9.88 19.78
CA GLY A 138 9.13 10.51 20.60
C GLY A 138 8.10 11.34 19.81
N HIS A 139 8.13 11.26 18.47
CA HIS A 139 7.17 11.99 17.64
C HIS A 139 5.79 11.32 17.68
N GLU A 140 4.77 12.13 17.94
CA GLU A 140 3.37 11.74 17.95
C GLU A 140 2.56 12.61 16.99
N LEU A 141 1.53 12.03 16.36
CA LEU A 141 0.59 12.72 15.50
C LEU A 141 -0.84 12.43 15.94
N ASP A 142 -1.62 13.47 16.13
CA ASP A 142 -3.05 13.35 16.42
C ASP A 142 -3.86 13.32 15.11
N VAL A 143 -4.53 12.20 14.82
CA VAL A 143 -5.16 11.93 13.52
C VAL A 143 -6.62 11.50 13.67
N LEU A 144 -7.42 11.76 12.63
CA LEU A 144 -8.76 11.21 12.52
C LEU A 144 -8.73 9.70 12.22
N LEU A 145 -9.79 9.00 12.61
CA LEU A 145 -10.03 7.64 12.17
C LEU A 145 -10.11 7.56 10.63
N GLY A 146 -9.49 6.53 10.06
CA GLY A 146 -9.42 6.34 8.61
C GLY A 146 -8.38 7.22 7.90
N THR A 147 -7.50 7.90 8.63
CA THR A 147 -6.36 8.63 8.04
C THR A 147 -5.38 7.65 7.39
N THR A 148 -4.94 7.95 6.17
CA THR A 148 -3.94 7.16 5.43
C THR A 148 -2.63 7.92 5.33
N ALA A 149 -1.51 7.23 5.57
CA ALA A 149 -0.16 7.79 5.48
C ALA A 149 0.47 7.56 4.11
N PHE A 150 1.23 8.53 3.62
CA PHE A 150 1.90 8.52 2.33
C PHE A 150 3.34 9.01 2.45
N VAL A 151 4.26 8.35 1.74
CA VAL A 151 5.66 8.72 1.67
C VAL A 151 6.11 8.68 0.22
N SER A 152 6.99 9.59 -0.18
CA SER A 152 7.54 9.62 -1.54
C SER A 152 9.03 9.94 -1.50
N ASP A 153 9.82 9.18 -2.26
CA ASP A 153 11.20 9.53 -2.57
C ASP A 153 11.40 9.56 -4.09
N LYS A 154 11.69 10.75 -4.60
CA LYS A 154 11.97 10.96 -6.02
C LYS A 154 13.44 10.73 -6.37
N GLY A 155 14.36 10.85 -5.42
CA GLY A 155 15.80 10.77 -5.67
C GLY A 155 16.25 9.33 -5.83
N PHE A 156 16.11 8.53 -4.77
CA PHE A 156 16.62 7.16 -4.75
C PHE A 156 15.86 6.27 -5.75
N ALA A 157 14.52 6.35 -5.75
CA ALA A 157 13.67 5.53 -6.61
C ALA A 157 13.91 5.74 -8.11
N ARG A 158 14.35 6.94 -8.53
CA ARG A 158 14.56 7.26 -9.95
C ARG A 158 15.89 6.75 -10.49
N THR A 159 16.86 6.50 -9.62
CA THR A 159 18.23 6.12 -10.02
C THR A 159 18.50 4.64 -9.78
N THR A 160 17.79 4.00 -8.86
CA THR A 160 18.01 2.60 -8.49
C THR A 160 16.85 1.72 -8.96
N LYS A 161 17.15 0.46 -9.29
CA LYS A 161 16.14 -0.53 -9.63
C LYS A 161 15.99 -1.54 -8.49
N MET A 162 14.76 -1.80 -8.11
CA MET A 162 14.41 -2.74 -7.05
C MET A 162 14.04 -4.08 -7.67
N GLU A 163 14.71 -5.14 -7.22
CA GLU A 163 14.38 -6.51 -7.59
C GLU A 163 13.53 -7.14 -6.48
N PHE A 164 12.35 -7.61 -6.86
CA PHE A 164 11.42 -8.20 -5.90
C PHE A 164 11.61 -9.71 -5.79
N VAL A 165 11.31 -10.25 -4.62
CA VAL A 165 11.22 -11.69 -4.42
C VAL A 165 9.98 -12.27 -5.12
N PRO A 166 10.01 -13.50 -5.64
CA PRO A 166 8.79 -14.19 -6.06
C PRO A 166 7.83 -14.42 -4.89
N HIS A 167 6.53 -14.44 -5.19
CA HIS A 167 5.47 -14.66 -4.20
C HIS A 167 5.64 -13.83 -2.90
N PRO A 168 5.85 -12.50 -3.00
CA PRO A 168 6.41 -11.70 -1.92
C PRO A 168 5.58 -11.71 -0.64
N TYR A 169 4.25 -11.75 -0.79
CA TYR A 169 3.31 -11.77 0.32
C TYR A 169 3.23 -13.11 1.06
N ILE A 170 3.73 -14.18 0.46
CA ILE A 170 3.88 -15.49 1.09
C ILE A 170 5.28 -15.57 1.72
N TRP A 171 6.31 -15.20 0.97
CA TRP A 171 7.71 -15.19 1.40
C TRP A 171 7.91 -14.46 2.74
N MET A 172 7.37 -13.24 2.88
CA MET A 172 7.51 -12.44 4.09
C MET A 172 6.47 -12.75 5.18
N SER A 173 5.66 -13.80 5.02
CA SER A 173 4.55 -14.08 5.95
C SER A 173 4.94 -14.35 7.41
N PRO A 174 6.09 -14.98 7.72
CA PRO A 174 6.52 -15.17 9.10
C PRO A 174 7.32 -13.99 9.65
N VAL A 175 7.75 -13.06 8.79
CA VAL A 175 8.66 -11.97 9.13
C VAL A 175 7.90 -10.87 9.87
N ARG A 176 8.54 -10.29 10.88
CA ARG A 176 7.96 -9.19 11.66
C ARG A 176 8.20 -7.85 10.97
N SER A 177 7.19 -6.98 10.97
CA SER A 177 7.38 -5.57 10.59
C SER A 177 8.14 -4.81 11.68
N ARG A 178 8.89 -3.77 11.27
CA ARG A 178 9.51 -2.83 12.22
C ARG A 178 8.43 -2.10 13.02
N SER A 179 8.80 -1.53 14.17
CA SER A 179 7.86 -0.81 15.05
C SER A 179 7.25 0.44 14.38
N ASP A 180 8.00 1.11 13.51
CA ASP A 180 7.54 2.21 12.66
C ASP A 180 6.74 1.75 11.41
N GLY A 181 6.60 0.43 11.22
CA GLY A 181 5.95 -0.22 10.09
C GLY A 181 6.74 -0.13 8.77
N LEU A 182 7.86 0.61 8.72
CA LEU A 182 8.66 0.85 7.52
C LEU A 182 9.57 -0.33 7.30
N GLY A 183 9.11 -1.29 6.49
CA GLY A 183 9.89 -2.49 6.18
C GLY A 183 9.82 -3.55 7.25
N MET A 184 10.81 -4.44 7.25
CA MET A 184 10.79 -5.69 7.99
C MET A 184 12.05 -5.87 8.81
N VAL A 185 11.96 -6.63 9.90
CA VAL A 185 13.12 -7.04 10.71
C VAL A 185 13.91 -8.12 9.96
N SER A 186 15.23 -8.03 9.95
CA SER A 186 16.13 -9.06 9.40
C SER A 186 16.52 -10.08 10.46
N ASP A 187 15.62 -11.02 10.74
CA ASP A 187 15.83 -12.13 11.67
C ASP A 187 15.86 -13.51 10.99
N GLY A 188 15.87 -13.54 9.65
CA GLY A 188 15.97 -14.77 8.85
C GLY A 188 14.71 -15.64 8.87
N LEU A 189 13.56 -15.07 9.23
CA LEU A 189 12.27 -15.78 9.32
C LEU A 189 11.53 -15.90 7.98
N GLU A 190 12.09 -15.37 6.89
CA GLU A 190 11.53 -15.51 5.56
C GLU A 190 11.38 -16.98 5.18
N LEU A 191 10.33 -17.31 4.42
CA LEU A 191 10.20 -18.66 3.89
C LEU A 191 11.32 -18.96 2.88
N PRO A 192 11.96 -20.14 2.94
CA PRO A 192 12.86 -20.60 1.90
C PRO A 192 12.16 -20.60 0.53
N LEU A 193 12.90 -20.31 -0.54
CA LEU A 193 12.35 -20.33 -1.91
C LEU A 193 11.79 -21.71 -2.29
N SER A 194 12.33 -22.80 -1.70
CA SER A 194 11.82 -24.17 -1.87
C SER A 194 10.40 -24.36 -1.34
N ASP A 195 9.96 -23.52 -0.41
CA ASP A 195 8.67 -23.63 0.28
C ASP A 195 7.59 -22.74 -0.37
N LEU A 196 7.98 -22.03 -1.42
CA LEU A 196 7.12 -21.21 -2.26
C LEU A 196 6.56 -22.04 -3.44
N SER A 197 5.48 -21.54 -4.04
CA SER A 197 4.99 -22.10 -5.30
C SER A 197 6.06 -21.95 -6.40
N PRO A 198 6.02 -22.79 -7.46
CA PRO A 198 6.97 -22.70 -8.56
C PRO A 198 7.18 -21.26 -9.05
N VAL A 199 8.45 -20.92 -9.24
CA VAL A 199 8.88 -19.59 -9.65
C VAL A 199 9.20 -19.63 -11.14
N ASP A 200 8.61 -18.72 -11.89
CA ASP A 200 9.07 -18.38 -13.23
C ASP A 200 9.96 -17.14 -13.12
N GLU A 201 11.23 -17.28 -13.49
CA GLU A 201 12.20 -16.19 -13.46
C GLU A 201 11.78 -15.00 -14.33
N GLN A 202 10.98 -15.23 -15.38
CA GLN A 202 10.47 -14.17 -16.27
C GLN A 202 9.41 -13.30 -15.58
N ASP A 203 8.80 -13.82 -14.51
CA ASP A 203 7.77 -13.13 -13.74
C ASP A 203 8.34 -12.28 -12.60
N ILE A 204 9.64 -12.41 -12.31
CA ILE A 204 10.35 -11.55 -11.37
C ILE A 204 10.42 -10.13 -11.94
N LYS A 205 10.04 -9.15 -11.10
CA LYS A 205 9.97 -7.76 -11.52
C LYS A 205 11.19 -6.98 -11.03
N LEU A 206 11.73 -6.17 -11.94
CA LEU A 206 12.72 -5.15 -11.69
C LEU A 206 12.06 -3.79 -11.96
N ALA A 207 11.93 -2.93 -10.93
CA ALA A 207 11.18 -1.68 -11.06
C ALA A 207 11.86 -0.49 -10.39
N LEU A 208 11.57 0.71 -10.90
CA LEU A 208 11.93 2.00 -10.29
C LEU A 208 10.90 2.39 -9.20
N ILE A 209 10.52 1.41 -8.38
CA ILE A 209 9.48 1.53 -7.36
C ILE A 209 10.00 0.90 -6.08
N ILE A 210 9.88 1.64 -4.98
CA ILE A 210 10.34 1.20 -3.68
C ILE A 210 9.19 0.52 -2.94
N HIS A 211 9.31 -0.78 -2.71
CA HIS A 211 8.44 -1.49 -1.77
C HIS A 211 9.19 -1.71 -0.45
N PRO A 212 8.65 -1.32 0.71
CA PRO A 212 9.38 -1.39 1.98
C PRO A 212 9.73 -2.82 2.42
N SER A 213 8.97 -3.84 1.98
CA SER A 213 9.09 -5.19 2.51
C SER A 213 9.52 -6.28 1.53
N ALA A 214 9.38 -6.08 0.22
CA ALA A 214 9.37 -7.17 -0.77
C ALA A 214 10.62 -7.21 -1.67
N ILE A 215 11.61 -6.36 -1.37
CA ILE A 215 12.83 -6.20 -2.14
C ILE A 215 13.83 -7.24 -1.67
N LYS A 216 14.41 -7.98 -2.61
CA LYS A 216 15.54 -8.90 -2.34
C LYS A 216 16.88 -8.33 -2.77
N ALA A 217 16.90 -7.38 -3.71
CA ALA A 217 18.14 -6.71 -4.13
C ALA A 217 17.89 -5.29 -4.66
N ILE A 218 18.89 -4.43 -4.50
CA ILE A 218 18.94 -3.07 -5.04
C ILE A 218 20.05 -3.00 -6.10
N HIS A 219 19.68 -2.57 -7.30
CA HIS A 219 20.60 -2.39 -8.43
C HIS A 219 20.90 -0.91 -8.62
N PHE A 220 22.18 -0.55 -8.54
CA PHE A 220 22.65 0.83 -8.62
C PHE A 220 23.07 1.24 -10.05
N PRO A 221 23.10 2.55 -10.38
CA PRO A 221 23.52 3.04 -11.70
C PRO A 221 24.94 2.63 -12.11
N ASN A 222 25.84 2.43 -11.14
CA ASN A 222 27.23 2.02 -11.35
C ASN A 222 27.38 0.52 -11.67
N GLY A 223 26.27 -0.24 -11.70
CA GLY A 223 26.27 -1.69 -11.93
C GLY A 223 26.44 -2.53 -10.66
N GLU A 224 26.59 -1.90 -9.50
CA GLU A 224 26.63 -2.59 -8.21
C GLU A 224 25.24 -3.16 -7.85
N VAL A 225 25.23 -4.35 -7.24
CA VAL A 225 24.02 -5.01 -6.75
C VAL A 225 24.20 -5.32 -5.28
N MET A 226 23.33 -4.73 -4.45
CA MET A 226 23.24 -5.01 -3.02
C MET A 226 22.17 -6.06 -2.80
N SER A 227 22.55 -7.23 -2.30
CA SER A 227 21.67 -8.38 -2.06
C SER A 227 21.68 -8.89 -0.62
N ASP A 228 22.52 -8.31 0.25
CA ASP A 228 22.41 -8.55 1.68
C ASP A 228 21.09 -7.95 2.19
N LEU A 229 20.21 -8.80 2.73
CA LEU A 229 18.85 -8.38 3.08
C LEU A 229 18.82 -7.35 4.21
N GLU A 230 19.77 -7.39 5.15
CA GLU A 230 19.87 -6.41 6.22
C GLU A 230 20.26 -5.05 5.66
N GLU A 231 21.29 -4.99 4.81
CA GLU A 231 21.69 -3.75 4.14
C GLU A 231 20.60 -3.20 3.21
N VAL A 232 19.95 -4.07 2.43
CA VAL A 232 18.81 -3.69 1.56
C VAL A 232 17.71 -3.05 2.38
N ARG A 233 17.35 -3.65 3.52
CA ARG A 233 16.28 -3.13 4.38
C ARG A 233 16.68 -1.83 5.05
N GLU A 234 17.88 -1.73 5.60
CA GLU A 234 18.36 -0.48 6.20
C GLU A 234 18.39 0.67 5.19
N LYS A 235 18.88 0.43 3.97
CA LYS A 235 18.87 1.43 2.89
C LYS A 235 17.44 1.85 2.52
N ASN A 236 16.51 0.90 2.54
CA ASN A 236 15.10 1.09 2.24
C ASN A 236 14.29 1.74 3.39
N CYS A 237 14.83 1.81 4.61
CA CYS A 237 14.15 2.37 5.79
C CYS A 237 14.55 3.83 6.09
N LEU A 238 15.33 4.49 5.24
CA LEU A 238 15.77 5.88 5.45
C LEU A 238 14.65 6.94 5.35
N PHE A 239 13.41 6.53 5.09
CA PHE A 239 12.25 7.42 4.96
C PHE A 239 11.74 7.85 6.33
N ARG A 240 12.10 9.06 6.78
CA ARG A 240 11.78 9.50 8.16
C ARG A 240 10.56 10.41 8.30
N GLN A 241 9.96 10.88 7.21
CA GLN A 241 8.83 11.81 7.26
C GLN A 241 7.77 11.47 6.22
N CYS A 242 6.50 11.47 6.64
CA CYS A 242 5.36 11.16 5.78
C CYS A 242 4.29 12.25 5.82
N ASN A 243 3.53 12.33 4.74
CA ASN A 243 2.31 13.10 4.66
C ASN A 243 1.11 12.21 5.00
N MET A 244 0.24 12.68 5.87
CA MET A 244 -1.01 12.05 6.27
C MET A 244 -2.16 12.68 5.51
N ALA A 245 -3.16 11.86 5.21
CA ALA A 245 -4.33 12.32 4.47
C ALA A 245 -5.63 11.79 5.08
N SER A 246 -6.55 12.70 5.36
CA SER A 246 -7.83 12.43 6.01
C SER A 246 -8.98 13.20 5.34
N SER A 247 -10.19 13.07 5.89
CA SER A 247 -11.34 13.89 5.47
C SER A 247 -11.10 15.39 5.66
N GLU A 248 -10.30 15.80 6.65
CA GLU A 248 -9.94 17.19 6.96
C GLU A 248 -8.93 17.78 5.96
N GLY A 249 -8.11 16.95 5.30
CA GLY A 249 -7.10 17.42 4.36
C GLY A 249 -5.79 16.63 4.45
N VAL A 250 -4.69 17.27 4.05
CA VAL A 250 -3.34 16.72 4.13
C VAL A 250 -2.61 17.37 5.32
N MET A 251 -1.94 16.57 6.12
CA MET A 251 -1.12 17.00 7.27
C MET A 251 0.27 16.38 7.15
N GLY A 252 1.32 17.12 7.47
CA GLY A 252 2.69 16.61 7.38
C GLY A 252 3.70 17.75 7.44
N PRO A 253 5.01 17.43 7.51
CA PRO A 253 6.04 18.44 7.32
C PRO A 253 5.93 19.06 5.91
N GLU A 254 6.22 20.36 5.80
CA GLU A 254 6.24 21.08 4.52
C GLU A 254 7.20 20.46 3.50
#